data_AF-A0A9D9D9B9-F1
#
_entry.id   AF-A0A9D9D9B9-F1
#
_cell.length_a   1.000
_cell.length_b   1.000
_cell.length_c   1.000
_cell.angle_alpha   90.00
_cell.angle_beta   90.00
_cell.angle_gamma   90.00
#
_symmetry.space_group_name_H-M   'P 1'
#
loop_
_entity.id
_entity.type
_entity.pdbx_description
1 polymer ?
#
loop_
_entity_poly.entity_id
_entity_poly.type
_entity_poly.pdbx_seq_one_letter_code
_entity_poly.pdbx_strand_id
1 'polypeptide(L)'
;MKFKFRKFIKRFLIGVSAVFCLLIFTSCTRSFCSINDLASMYNIYDMQNREEINKQANEQNYIVPNDEYWTYIDDKVDAIYNTVMADSYTGSDEYSYIPQSYIDSHHQFLNAEEGSDTSGLVNVDTMKGIIRFTGKDSNGSASLWANINKWTDEYRFSLNNGQINPSAPTIAYMSYYQNAISSGVGNAVTCLTPSSGYFGLDHSTYVEGKSWGQAFSEYGFLEGLLVYPIGWLLHTFTTTFGVDGAGQVLAIFLVTLICRLIIVLLSTGSYSTQYKMTEIQPQLQMLQARYPNAQSNTYERDQLAQAQMKLYKDNHIHIFSQFLVLIVQFPLFICVWGALQGSAILTQGTLFGLPLSTVMSNGMTQSSDGQVFAILLFFIMVCAQALSVLLPNWIQEHRRKKIVGDKTVKVEQNPNQSMMKYMPYIMLAITIFFAFNLPAAMIIYWYFTAIISMVQSLLLEVYHTKKRSSGNGKGKKKSSSYRKVDQKKKKHMSIR
;
A
#
# COMPACT_ATOMS: atom_id res chain seq x y z
N MET A 1 -6.62 4.86 38.50
CA MET A 1 -5.91 4.14 37.42
C MET A 1 -6.32 4.53 35.99
N LYS A 2 -7.61 4.47 35.61
CA LYS A 2 -8.08 4.74 34.21
C LYS A 2 -7.67 6.11 33.61
N PHE A 3 -7.47 7.14 34.43
CA PHE A 3 -7.10 8.48 33.95
C PHE A 3 -5.62 8.64 33.60
N LYS A 4 -4.71 7.97 34.35
CA LYS A 4 -3.27 7.97 34.05
C LYS A 4 -2.97 7.14 32.79
N PHE A 5 -3.67 6.03 32.58
CA PHE A 5 -3.53 5.18 31.40
C PHE A 5 -3.93 5.90 30.09
N ARG A 6 -5.05 6.64 30.08
CA ARG A 6 -5.44 7.47 28.92
C ARG A 6 -4.46 8.60 28.61
N LYS A 7 -3.85 9.19 29.64
CA LYS A 7 -2.87 10.28 29.47
C LYS A 7 -1.53 9.75 28.97
N PHE A 8 -1.16 8.54 29.38
CA PHE A 8 -0.01 7.80 28.87
C PHE A 8 -0.20 7.42 27.40
N ILE A 9 -1.33 6.79 27.03
CA ILE A 9 -1.66 6.46 25.63
C ILE A 9 -1.68 7.71 24.74
N LYS A 10 -2.24 8.83 25.21
CA LYS A 10 -2.21 10.09 24.44
C LYS A 10 -0.80 10.62 24.22
N ARG A 11 0.07 10.58 25.24
CA ARG A 11 1.46 11.05 25.11
C ARG A 11 2.31 10.10 24.27
N PHE A 12 2.06 8.79 24.39
CA PHE A 12 2.67 7.75 23.56
C PHE A 12 2.27 7.91 22.09
N LEU A 13 0.98 8.09 21.78
CA LEU A 13 0.48 8.33 20.41
C LEU A 13 1.02 9.62 19.78
N ILE A 14 1.20 10.69 20.57
CA ILE A 14 1.74 11.97 20.07
C ILE A 14 3.26 11.87 19.83
N GLY A 15 4.00 11.16 20.71
CA GLY A 15 5.42 10.90 20.52
C GLY A 15 5.70 9.95 19.36
N VAL A 16 4.88 8.90 19.22
CA VAL A 16 4.93 7.98 18.09
C VAL A 16 4.60 8.74 16.80
N SER A 17 3.55 9.57 16.74
CA SER A 17 3.18 10.30 15.51
C SER A 17 4.30 11.12 14.86
N ALA A 18 5.23 11.71 15.62
CA ALA A 18 6.31 12.52 15.06
C ALA A 18 7.49 11.67 14.55
N VAL A 19 7.84 10.59 15.25
CA VAL A 19 8.87 9.62 14.83
C VAL A 19 8.34 8.73 13.69
N PHE A 20 7.06 8.37 13.76
CA PHE A 20 6.34 7.60 12.75
C PHE A 20 6.30 8.39 11.43
N CYS A 21 5.97 9.69 11.44
CA CYS A 21 6.01 10.53 10.22
C CYS A 21 7.36 10.58 9.50
N LEU A 22 8.48 10.49 10.24
CA LEU A 22 9.82 10.42 9.65
C LEU A 22 10.16 9.02 9.12
N LEU A 23 9.67 7.95 9.75
CA LEU A 23 9.88 6.57 9.33
C LEU A 23 9.02 6.16 8.11
N ILE A 24 7.82 6.72 7.96
CA ILE A 24 6.86 6.38 6.88
C ILE A 24 7.41 6.69 5.48
N PHE A 25 8.23 7.72 5.32
CA PHE A 25 8.73 8.10 4.00
C PHE A 25 9.90 7.26 3.50
N THR A 26 10.58 6.50 4.37
CA THR A 26 11.75 5.68 4.00
C THR A 26 11.57 4.17 4.21
N SER A 27 10.57 3.74 4.99
CA SER A 27 10.47 2.38 5.56
C SER A 27 9.12 1.72 5.28
N CYS A 28 8.54 1.94 4.11
CA CYS A 28 7.21 1.39 3.80
C CYS A 28 7.10 0.89 2.35
N THR A 29 8.22 0.85 1.64
CA THR A 29 8.32 0.48 0.22
C THR A 29 9.46 -0.51 -0.02
N ARG A 30 10.06 -1.07 1.03
CA ARG A 30 11.11 -2.08 0.86
C ARG A 30 10.48 -3.38 0.36
N SER A 31 11.06 -3.91 -0.71
CA SER A 31 10.62 -5.18 -1.28
C SER A 31 10.94 -6.32 -0.31
N PHE A 32 10.02 -7.28 -0.19
CA PHE A 32 10.24 -8.51 0.59
C PHE A 32 11.09 -9.55 -0.14
N CYS A 33 11.58 -9.27 -1.35
CA CYS A 33 12.33 -10.28 -2.11
C CYS A 33 13.73 -10.50 -1.58
N SER A 34 14.10 -11.77 -1.45
CA SER A 34 15.49 -12.17 -1.35
C SER A 34 16.18 -12.08 -2.72
N ILE A 35 17.51 -12.18 -2.73
CA ILE A 35 18.28 -12.26 -3.97
C ILE A 35 17.91 -13.52 -4.76
N ASN A 36 17.56 -14.61 -4.08
CA ASN A 36 17.14 -15.86 -4.70
C ASN A 36 15.76 -15.72 -5.36
N ASP A 37 14.80 -15.05 -4.71
CA ASP A 37 13.48 -14.76 -5.29
C ASP A 37 13.63 -13.98 -6.60
N LEU A 38 14.46 -12.92 -6.58
CA LEU A 38 14.74 -12.11 -7.77
C LEU A 38 15.43 -12.91 -8.87
N ALA A 39 16.41 -13.75 -8.52
CA ALA A 39 17.11 -14.58 -9.50
C ALA A 39 16.18 -15.60 -10.18
N SER A 40 15.26 -16.21 -9.43
CA SER A 40 14.23 -17.08 -10.03
C SER A 40 13.35 -16.31 -11.00
N MET A 41 12.85 -15.13 -10.60
CA MET A 41 12.02 -14.28 -11.46
C MET A 41 12.77 -13.81 -12.71
N TYR A 42 14.05 -13.48 -12.58
CA TYR A 42 14.89 -13.02 -13.68
C TYR A 42 15.09 -14.13 -14.71
N ASN A 43 15.23 -15.37 -14.27
CA ASN A 43 15.38 -16.52 -15.16
C ASN A 43 14.12 -16.79 -15.97
N ILE A 44 12.96 -16.79 -15.31
CA ILE A 44 11.68 -17.00 -15.99
C ILE A 44 11.44 -15.87 -17.01
N TYR A 45 11.68 -14.62 -16.61
CA TYR A 45 11.50 -13.49 -17.49
C TYR A 45 12.48 -13.52 -18.68
N ASP A 46 13.74 -13.86 -18.45
CA ASP A 46 14.75 -14.05 -19.48
C ASP A 46 14.33 -15.15 -20.48
N MET A 47 13.94 -16.33 -19.99
CA MET A 47 13.49 -17.44 -20.84
C MET A 47 12.32 -17.04 -21.76
N GLN A 48 11.41 -16.18 -21.27
CA GLN A 48 10.23 -15.74 -22.03
C GLN A 48 10.51 -14.57 -22.99
N ASN A 49 11.50 -13.71 -22.70
CA ASN A 49 11.64 -12.42 -23.38
C ASN A 49 13.02 -12.17 -24.02
N ARG A 50 13.99 -13.09 -23.90
CA ARG A 50 15.37 -12.88 -24.38
C ARG A 50 15.43 -12.51 -25.86
N GLU A 51 14.66 -13.16 -26.72
CA GLU A 51 14.64 -12.88 -28.16
C GLU A 51 14.13 -11.46 -28.46
N GLU A 52 13.06 -11.04 -27.80
CA GLU A 52 12.48 -9.70 -27.95
C GLU A 52 13.45 -8.62 -27.43
N ILE A 53 14.11 -8.87 -26.29
CA ILE A 53 15.16 -7.98 -25.74
C ILE A 53 16.31 -7.84 -26.73
N ASN A 54 16.76 -8.94 -27.33
CA ASN A 54 17.84 -8.94 -28.32
C ASN A 54 17.45 -8.16 -29.58
N LYS A 55 16.21 -8.34 -30.06
CA LYS A 55 15.69 -7.59 -31.20
C LYS A 55 15.66 -6.09 -30.93
N GLN A 56 15.13 -5.68 -29.77
CA GLN A 56 15.08 -4.26 -29.38
C GLN A 56 16.48 -3.67 -29.17
N ALA A 57 17.41 -4.46 -28.63
CA ALA A 57 18.80 -4.04 -28.48
C ALA A 57 19.45 -3.77 -29.85
N ASN A 58 19.19 -4.64 -30.83
CA ASN A 58 19.69 -4.47 -32.20
C ASN A 58 19.12 -3.22 -32.88
N GLU A 59 17.83 -2.94 -32.69
CA GLU A 59 17.19 -1.70 -33.19
C GLU A 59 17.82 -0.43 -32.60
N GLN A 60 18.36 -0.50 -31.38
CA GLN A 60 19.10 0.57 -30.72
C GLN A 60 20.60 0.61 -31.08
N ASN A 61 21.04 -0.20 -32.06
CA ASN A 61 22.43 -0.34 -32.50
C ASN A 61 23.38 -0.92 -31.43
N TYR A 62 22.86 -1.68 -30.46
CA TYR A 62 23.72 -2.48 -29.59
C TYR A 62 24.21 -3.74 -30.31
N ILE A 63 25.46 -4.13 -30.06
CA ILE A 63 26.00 -5.40 -30.54
C ILE A 63 25.44 -6.51 -29.64
N VAL A 64 24.52 -7.30 -30.19
CA VAL A 64 23.85 -8.41 -29.53
C VAL A 64 24.76 -9.65 -29.55
N PRO A 65 24.84 -10.41 -28.45
CA PRO A 65 25.60 -11.66 -28.41
C PRO A 65 25.00 -12.74 -29.33
N ASN A 66 25.86 -13.63 -29.83
CA ASN A 66 25.47 -14.77 -30.65
C ASN A 66 24.93 -15.95 -29.81
N ASP A 67 24.36 -16.95 -30.48
CA ASP A 67 23.84 -18.16 -29.80
C ASP A 67 24.93 -18.95 -29.07
N GLU A 68 26.18 -18.87 -29.55
CA GLU A 68 27.35 -19.49 -28.92
C GLU A 68 27.63 -18.92 -27.51
N TYR A 69 27.48 -17.60 -27.32
CA TYR A 69 27.59 -16.98 -26.01
C TYR A 69 26.52 -17.52 -25.05
N TRP A 70 25.27 -17.61 -25.50
CA TRP A 70 24.19 -18.11 -24.65
C TRP A 70 24.38 -19.60 -24.32
N THR A 71 24.82 -20.39 -25.29
CA THR A 71 25.19 -21.79 -25.09
C THR A 71 26.31 -21.91 -24.05
N TYR A 72 27.34 -21.07 -24.11
CA TYR A 72 28.41 -21.04 -23.11
C TYR A 72 27.90 -20.73 -21.69
N ILE A 73 26.96 -19.79 -21.55
CA ILE A 73 26.35 -19.47 -20.25
C ILE A 73 25.50 -20.65 -19.76
N ASP A 74 24.67 -21.23 -20.64
CA ASP A 74 23.80 -22.35 -20.30
C ASP A 74 24.62 -23.59 -19.89
N ASP A 75 25.73 -23.89 -20.58
CA ASP A 75 26.66 -24.96 -20.23
C ASP A 75 27.30 -24.76 -18.85
N LYS A 76 27.66 -23.52 -18.48
CA LYS A 76 28.17 -23.20 -17.14
C LYS A 76 27.12 -23.43 -16.07
N VAL A 77 25.89 -22.99 -16.33
CA VAL A 77 24.75 -23.20 -15.42
C VAL A 77 24.48 -24.69 -15.25
N ASP A 78 24.45 -25.46 -16.33
CA ASP A 78 24.15 -26.88 -16.33
C ASP A 78 25.27 -27.71 -15.68
N ALA A 79 26.54 -27.35 -15.89
CA ALA A 79 27.65 -28.00 -15.21
C ALA A 79 27.58 -27.82 -13.69
N ILE A 80 27.26 -26.61 -13.23
CA ILE A 80 27.09 -26.33 -11.80
C ILE A 80 25.84 -27.04 -11.27
N TYR A 81 24.70 -26.92 -11.97
CA TYR A 81 23.46 -27.58 -11.61
C TYR A 81 23.65 -29.10 -11.46
N ASN A 82 24.22 -29.78 -12.46
CA ASN A 82 24.47 -31.22 -12.39
C ASN A 82 25.40 -31.60 -11.24
N THR A 83 26.37 -30.74 -10.89
CA THR A 83 27.22 -30.92 -9.71
C THR A 83 26.43 -30.77 -8.41
N VAL A 84 25.54 -29.79 -8.34
CA VAL A 84 24.64 -29.57 -7.18
C VAL A 84 23.70 -30.76 -6.99
N MET A 85 23.14 -31.26 -8.08
CA MET A 85 22.11 -32.30 -8.05
C MET A 85 22.68 -33.72 -7.94
N ALA A 86 23.97 -33.92 -8.16
CA ALA A 86 24.60 -35.24 -8.05
C ALA A 86 24.43 -35.89 -6.66
N ASP A 87 24.28 -35.08 -5.61
CA ASP A 87 24.05 -35.51 -4.22
C ASP A 87 22.57 -35.49 -3.80
N SER A 88 21.65 -35.14 -4.71
CA SER A 88 20.22 -34.99 -4.43
C SER A 88 19.40 -36.25 -4.74
N TYR A 89 18.41 -36.55 -3.90
CA TYR A 89 17.41 -37.58 -4.21
C TYR A 89 16.44 -37.05 -5.26
N THR A 90 16.34 -37.74 -6.40
CA THR A 90 15.41 -37.40 -7.47
C THR A 90 13.96 -37.67 -7.01
N GLY A 91 13.22 -36.58 -6.78
CA GLY A 91 11.77 -36.61 -7.00
C GLY A 91 11.49 -36.73 -8.51
N SER A 92 10.23 -36.93 -8.89
CA SER A 92 9.79 -36.94 -10.30
C SER A 92 10.48 -35.87 -11.14
N ASP A 93 10.82 -36.19 -12.40
CA ASP A 93 11.72 -35.49 -13.37
C ASP A 93 11.72 -33.94 -13.45
N GLU A 94 10.80 -33.25 -12.78
CA GLU A 94 10.61 -31.80 -12.78
C GLU A 94 10.98 -31.11 -11.44
N TYR A 95 11.05 -31.86 -10.33
CA TYR A 95 11.30 -31.30 -8.99
C TYR A 95 12.36 -32.10 -8.23
N SER A 96 13.31 -31.41 -7.62
CA SER A 96 14.41 -32.05 -6.89
C SER A 96 14.62 -31.45 -5.50
N TYR A 97 15.11 -32.27 -4.57
CA TYR A 97 15.38 -31.87 -3.18
C TYR A 97 16.81 -31.35 -3.03
N ILE A 98 17.02 -30.19 -2.41
CA ILE A 98 18.37 -29.67 -2.15
C ILE A 98 18.93 -30.34 -0.88
N PRO A 99 20.06 -31.07 -0.93
CA PRO A 99 20.68 -31.65 0.26
C PRO A 99 21.11 -30.58 1.25
N GLN A 100 20.79 -30.75 2.54
CA GLN A 100 21.17 -29.79 3.60
C GLN A 100 22.69 -29.59 3.66
N SER A 101 23.47 -30.65 3.45
CA SER A 101 24.93 -30.60 3.36
C SER A 101 25.45 -29.71 2.21
N TYR A 102 24.68 -29.56 1.13
CA TYR A 102 25.03 -28.68 0.01
C TYR A 102 24.78 -27.21 0.38
N ILE A 103 23.64 -26.91 1.01
CA ILE A 103 23.34 -25.56 1.54
C ILE A 103 24.45 -25.11 2.50
N ASP A 104 24.85 -25.99 3.41
CA ASP A 104 25.85 -25.73 4.44
C ASP A 104 27.29 -25.62 3.88
N SER A 105 27.61 -26.29 2.76
CA SER A 105 28.96 -26.29 2.15
C SER A 105 29.13 -25.28 1.01
N HIS A 106 28.03 -24.92 0.33
CA HIS A 106 28.00 -24.02 -0.83
C HIS A 106 27.27 -22.71 -0.54
N HIS A 107 27.31 -22.24 0.73
CA HIS A 107 26.98 -20.85 1.10
C HIS A 107 27.72 -19.79 0.26
N GLN A 108 28.73 -20.16 -0.55
CA GLN A 108 29.31 -19.27 -1.56
C GLN A 108 28.42 -18.99 -2.78
N PHE A 109 27.48 -19.88 -3.13
CA PHE A 109 26.69 -19.82 -4.36
C PHE A 109 25.18 -19.69 -4.14
N LEU A 110 24.63 -20.13 -2.99
CA LEU A 110 23.18 -20.12 -2.76
C LEU A 110 22.67 -19.12 -1.71
N ASN A 111 23.54 -18.42 -0.96
CA ASN A 111 23.18 -17.41 0.05
C ASN A 111 21.86 -17.68 0.82
N ALA A 112 21.65 -18.92 1.27
CA ALA A 112 20.59 -19.23 2.22
C ALA A 112 21.08 -18.79 3.61
N GLU A 113 20.37 -17.85 4.23
CA GLU A 113 20.61 -17.49 5.64
C GLU A 113 20.29 -18.69 6.55
N GLU A 114 21.06 -18.85 7.63
CA GLU A 114 20.78 -19.84 8.69
C GLU A 114 19.38 -19.60 9.26
N GLY A 115 18.42 -20.43 8.87
CA GLY A 115 17.06 -20.43 9.40
C GLY A 115 15.92 -20.44 8.39
N SER A 116 16.19 -20.36 7.07
CA SER A 116 15.16 -20.64 6.06
C SER A 116 15.07 -22.14 5.82
N ASP A 117 13.90 -22.71 6.14
CA ASP A 117 13.55 -24.10 5.87
C ASP A 117 13.54 -24.31 4.33
N THR A 118 14.70 -24.63 3.77
CA THR A 118 14.97 -24.78 2.33
C THR A 118 14.85 -26.24 1.88
N SER A 119 14.41 -27.13 2.76
CA SER A 119 14.07 -28.53 2.49
C SER A 119 12.77 -28.68 1.69
N GLY A 120 12.60 -27.86 0.66
CA GLY A 120 11.49 -27.87 -0.28
C GLY A 120 11.90 -28.43 -1.64
N LEU A 121 10.94 -28.98 -2.37
CA LEU A 121 11.08 -29.31 -3.78
C LEU A 121 11.29 -28.01 -4.56
N VAL A 122 12.45 -27.87 -5.20
CA VAL A 122 12.76 -26.74 -6.07
C VAL A 122 12.87 -27.24 -7.51
N ASN A 123 12.14 -26.60 -8.40
CA ASN A 123 12.15 -26.79 -9.84
C ASN A 123 13.53 -26.43 -10.41
N VAL A 124 13.91 -27.16 -11.44
CA VAL A 124 15.14 -26.97 -12.23
C VAL A 124 15.36 -25.51 -12.62
N ASP A 125 14.34 -24.82 -13.13
CA ASP A 125 14.44 -23.45 -13.63
C ASP A 125 14.73 -22.43 -12.51
N THR A 126 14.18 -22.65 -11.32
CA THR A 126 14.50 -21.83 -10.15
C THR A 126 15.97 -21.96 -9.79
N MET A 127 16.47 -23.20 -9.72
CA MET A 127 17.88 -23.47 -9.40
C MET A 127 18.83 -22.92 -10.45
N LYS A 128 18.54 -23.15 -11.74
CA LYS A 128 19.30 -22.60 -12.85
C LYS A 128 19.32 -21.07 -12.82
N GLY A 129 18.20 -20.44 -12.44
CA GLY A 129 18.12 -19.00 -12.26
C GLY A 129 18.99 -18.46 -11.13
N ILE A 130 18.95 -19.11 -9.96
CA ILE A 130 19.81 -18.76 -8.83
C ILE A 130 21.28 -18.90 -9.23
N ILE A 131 21.66 -20.01 -9.85
CA ILE A 131 23.03 -20.25 -10.34
C ILE A 131 23.45 -19.18 -11.37
N ARG A 132 22.57 -18.80 -12.30
CA ARG A 132 22.86 -17.84 -13.36
C ARG A 132 23.08 -16.42 -12.82
N PHE A 133 22.18 -15.95 -11.95
CA PHE A 133 22.13 -14.54 -11.57
C PHE A 133 22.73 -14.23 -10.20
N THR A 134 22.91 -15.19 -9.31
CA THR A 134 23.43 -14.90 -7.96
C THR A 134 24.90 -15.27 -7.85
N GLY A 135 25.62 -14.58 -6.96
CA GLY A 135 27.01 -14.89 -6.63
C GLY A 135 27.55 -13.91 -5.61
N LYS A 136 28.87 -13.83 -5.47
CA LYS A 136 29.53 -12.91 -4.56
C LYS A 136 30.16 -11.75 -5.31
N ASP A 137 29.99 -10.54 -4.76
CA ASP A 137 30.74 -9.38 -5.20
C ASP A 137 32.21 -9.45 -4.75
N SER A 138 33.00 -8.43 -5.11
CA SER A 138 34.41 -8.33 -4.71
C SER A 138 34.63 -8.28 -3.19
N ASN A 139 33.60 -7.97 -2.42
CA ASN A 139 33.63 -7.87 -0.97
C ASN A 139 33.12 -9.16 -0.29
N GLY A 140 32.78 -10.19 -1.08
CA GLY A 140 32.24 -11.45 -0.59
C GLY A 140 30.75 -11.40 -0.21
N SER A 141 30.06 -10.28 -0.49
CA SER A 141 28.63 -10.10 -0.22
C SER A 141 27.80 -10.67 -1.35
N ALA A 142 26.63 -11.21 -1.00
CA ALA A 142 25.64 -11.70 -1.96
C ALA A 142 25.24 -10.59 -2.93
N SER A 143 25.32 -10.86 -4.24
CA SER A 143 24.99 -9.89 -5.27
C SER A 143 24.26 -10.53 -6.44
N LEU A 144 23.28 -9.79 -6.96
CA LEU A 144 22.57 -10.12 -8.19
C LEU A 144 23.46 -9.75 -9.40
N TRP A 145 23.31 -10.49 -10.50
CA TRP A 145 24.12 -10.44 -11.72
C TRP A 145 25.58 -10.93 -11.59
N ALA A 146 26.03 -11.39 -10.42
CA ALA A 146 27.44 -11.68 -10.18
C ALA A 146 28.00 -12.79 -11.10
N ASN A 147 27.32 -13.94 -11.18
CA ASN A 147 27.80 -15.08 -11.97
C ASN A 147 27.76 -14.81 -13.48
N ILE A 148 26.62 -14.35 -14.00
CA ILE A 148 26.53 -14.01 -15.43
C ILE A 148 27.57 -12.96 -15.83
N ASN A 149 27.78 -11.89 -15.05
CA ASN A 149 28.80 -10.89 -15.36
C ASN A 149 30.21 -11.50 -15.36
N LYS A 150 30.52 -12.34 -14.36
CA LYS A 150 31.79 -13.04 -14.28
C LYS A 150 32.02 -13.93 -15.50
N TRP A 151 31.03 -14.73 -15.90
CA TRP A 151 31.15 -15.62 -17.04
C TRP A 151 31.18 -14.86 -18.37
N THR A 152 30.48 -13.73 -18.47
CA THR A 152 30.60 -12.82 -19.61
C THR A 152 32.03 -12.29 -19.76
N ASP A 153 32.66 -11.90 -18.66
CA ASP A 153 34.05 -11.44 -18.67
C ASP A 153 35.01 -12.59 -18.99
N GLU A 154 34.81 -13.78 -18.43
CA GLU A 154 35.58 -14.99 -18.80
C GLU A 154 35.47 -15.28 -20.31
N TYR A 155 34.26 -15.23 -20.88
CA TYR A 155 34.02 -15.45 -22.31
C TYR A 155 34.67 -14.36 -23.18
N ARG A 156 34.70 -13.11 -22.69
CA ARG A 156 35.35 -11.99 -23.39
C ARG A 156 36.86 -12.19 -23.51
N PHE A 157 37.49 -12.78 -22.49
CA PHE A 157 38.94 -12.99 -22.43
C PHE A 157 39.38 -14.44 -22.73
N SER A 158 38.50 -15.28 -23.27
CA SER A 158 38.75 -16.72 -23.45
C SER A 158 39.67 -17.08 -24.62
N LEU A 159 40.00 -16.14 -25.53
CA LEU A 159 40.85 -16.43 -26.67
C LEU A 159 42.33 -16.55 -26.24
N ASN A 160 42.92 -17.71 -26.56
CA ASN A 160 44.36 -17.98 -26.43
C ASN A 160 45.14 -16.98 -27.29
N ASN A 161 45.57 -15.86 -26.68
CA ASN A 161 46.48 -14.80 -27.14
C ASN A 161 46.10 -13.41 -26.58
N GLY A 162 45.13 -13.31 -25.66
CA GLY A 162 44.71 -12.02 -25.09
C GLY A 162 43.86 -11.16 -26.04
N GLN A 163 43.36 -11.76 -27.13
CA GLN A 163 42.39 -11.12 -28.00
C GLN A 163 41.00 -11.18 -27.37
N ILE A 164 40.22 -10.12 -27.58
CA ILE A 164 38.84 -10.04 -27.11
C ILE A 164 37.99 -10.91 -28.03
N ASN A 165 37.17 -11.81 -27.47
CA ASN A 165 36.21 -12.58 -28.26
C ASN A 165 35.22 -11.61 -28.94
N PRO A 166 35.20 -11.51 -30.28
CA PRO A 166 34.33 -10.56 -30.99
C PRO A 166 32.84 -10.88 -30.83
N SER A 167 32.52 -12.12 -30.45
CA SER A 167 31.15 -12.59 -30.17
C SER A 167 30.69 -12.28 -28.74
N ALA A 168 31.59 -11.79 -27.87
CA ALA A 168 31.22 -11.44 -26.50
C ALA A 168 30.33 -10.20 -26.48
N PRO A 169 29.29 -10.17 -25.64
CA PRO A 169 28.43 -9.00 -25.54
C PRO A 169 29.21 -7.79 -25.03
N THR A 170 28.85 -6.62 -25.57
CA THR A 170 29.42 -5.35 -25.11
C THR A 170 28.92 -4.99 -23.71
N ILE A 171 29.69 -4.18 -22.98
CA ILE A 171 29.26 -3.64 -21.67
C ILE A 171 27.95 -2.83 -21.81
N ALA A 172 27.78 -2.15 -22.94
CA ALA A 172 26.57 -1.39 -23.24
C ALA A 172 25.34 -2.32 -23.40
N TYR A 173 25.50 -3.41 -24.15
CA TYR A 173 24.45 -4.43 -24.26
C TYR A 173 24.12 -5.06 -22.90
N MET A 174 25.13 -5.44 -22.10
CA MET A 174 24.88 -6.05 -20.78
C MET A 174 24.12 -5.10 -19.85
N SER A 175 24.49 -3.82 -19.82
CA SER A 175 23.73 -2.81 -19.07
C SER A 175 22.28 -2.68 -19.56
N TYR A 176 22.05 -2.70 -20.87
CA TYR A 176 20.71 -2.67 -21.45
C TYR A 176 19.89 -3.93 -21.06
N TYR A 177 20.47 -5.11 -21.23
CA TYR A 177 19.87 -6.39 -20.88
C TYR A 177 19.49 -6.47 -19.40
N GLN A 178 20.40 -6.08 -18.50
CA GLN A 178 20.13 -6.03 -17.06
C GLN A 178 18.99 -5.08 -16.71
N ASN A 179 18.94 -3.91 -17.35
CA ASN A 179 17.87 -2.94 -17.14
C ASN A 179 16.53 -3.45 -17.70
N ALA A 180 16.52 -4.11 -18.86
CA ALA A 180 15.32 -4.67 -19.45
C ALA A 180 14.70 -5.77 -18.57
N ILE A 181 15.52 -6.70 -18.07
CA ILE A 181 15.06 -7.75 -17.13
C ILE A 181 14.61 -7.14 -15.81
N SER A 182 15.43 -6.26 -15.20
CA SER A 182 15.10 -5.68 -13.90
C SER A 182 13.82 -4.82 -13.96
N SER A 183 13.59 -4.11 -15.07
CA SER A 183 12.38 -3.32 -15.29
C SER A 183 11.16 -4.20 -15.59
N GLY A 184 11.34 -5.28 -16.35
CA GLY A 184 10.30 -6.25 -16.62
C GLY A 184 9.80 -6.94 -15.36
N VAL A 185 10.74 -7.43 -14.55
CA VAL A 185 10.44 -8.08 -13.27
C VAL A 185 9.94 -7.08 -12.23
N GLY A 186 10.53 -5.88 -12.15
CA GLY A 186 10.20 -4.81 -11.19
C GLY A 186 8.71 -4.42 -11.13
N ASN A 187 7.97 -4.62 -12.21
CA ASN A 187 6.52 -4.33 -12.28
C ASN A 187 5.62 -5.47 -11.74
N ALA A 188 6.18 -6.67 -11.51
CA ALA A 188 5.44 -7.89 -11.15
C ALA A 188 5.96 -8.56 -9.86
N VAL A 189 6.83 -7.88 -9.11
CA VAL A 189 7.51 -8.46 -7.96
C VAL A 189 6.56 -8.70 -6.78
N THR A 190 6.31 -9.97 -6.47
CA THR A 190 5.52 -10.40 -5.29
C THR A 190 6.30 -11.44 -4.48
N CYS A 191 6.87 -11.05 -3.33
CA CYS A 191 7.74 -11.92 -2.53
C CYS A 191 7.33 -12.07 -1.07
N LEU A 192 6.12 -11.65 -0.72
CA LEU A 192 5.59 -11.78 0.64
C LEU A 192 4.75 -13.06 0.73
N THR A 193 5.28 -14.06 1.42
CA THR A 193 4.56 -15.29 1.77
C THR A 193 5.14 -15.85 3.08
N PRO A 194 4.33 -16.38 4.01
CA PRO A 194 4.84 -17.02 5.22
C PRO A 194 5.41 -18.41 4.99
N SER A 195 5.05 -19.07 3.89
CA SER A 195 5.56 -20.38 3.50
C SER A 195 6.16 -20.33 2.10
N SER A 196 7.28 -21.03 1.92
CA SER A 196 7.92 -21.18 0.61
C SER A 196 7.01 -21.95 -0.35
N GLY A 197 7.02 -21.58 -1.62
CA GLY A 197 6.23 -22.26 -2.62
C GLY A 197 6.25 -21.61 -3.99
N TYR A 198 5.46 -22.18 -4.91
CA TYR A 198 5.29 -21.72 -6.27
C TYR A 198 4.07 -20.83 -6.42
N PHE A 199 4.26 -19.69 -7.06
CA PHE A 199 3.25 -18.65 -7.26
C PHE A 199 3.24 -18.18 -8.72
N GLY A 200 2.29 -17.30 -9.05
CA GLY A 200 1.94 -16.93 -10.42
C GLY A 200 0.86 -17.84 -11.00
N LEU A 201 0.25 -17.40 -12.12
CA LEU A 201 -0.81 -18.13 -12.81
C LEU A 201 -0.34 -19.52 -13.26
N ASP A 202 0.89 -19.59 -13.78
CA ASP A 202 1.51 -20.83 -14.27
C ASP A 202 2.29 -21.58 -13.18
N HIS A 203 2.27 -21.10 -11.93
CA HIS A 203 3.03 -21.66 -10.81
C HIS A 203 4.53 -21.82 -11.10
N SER A 204 5.09 -20.94 -11.93
CA SER A 204 6.50 -21.01 -12.35
C SER A 204 7.45 -20.29 -11.38
N THR A 205 6.94 -19.34 -10.59
CA THR A 205 7.79 -18.46 -9.78
C THR A 205 7.89 -18.98 -8.35
N TYR A 206 9.08 -19.43 -7.98
CA TYR A 206 9.38 -19.81 -6.60
C TYR A 206 9.60 -18.56 -5.73
N VAL A 207 9.00 -18.56 -4.55
CA VAL A 207 9.20 -17.51 -3.54
C VAL A 207 9.49 -18.17 -2.19
N GLU A 208 10.56 -17.74 -1.54
CA GLU A 208 10.94 -18.20 -0.21
C GLU A 208 10.00 -17.64 0.87
N GLY A 209 9.64 -18.48 1.84
CA GLY A 209 8.87 -18.10 3.02
C GLY A 209 9.61 -17.08 3.87
N LYS A 210 8.90 -16.03 4.29
CA LYS A 210 9.40 -14.98 5.18
C LYS A 210 8.85 -15.18 6.57
N SER A 211 9.72 -15.06 7.57
CA SER A 211 9.32 -15.09 8.98
C SER A 211 8.95 -13.69 9.49
N TRP A 212 8.17 -13.65 10.57
CA TRP A 212 7.83 -12.37 11.21
C TRP A 212 9.05 -11.67 11.81
N GLY A 213 10.05 -12.43 12.26
CA GLY A 213 11.32 -11.89 12.78
C GLY A 213 12.11 -11.16 11.71
N GLN A 214 12.29 -11.82 10.55
CA GLN A 214 12.96 -11.26 9.36
C GLN A 214 12.31 -9.95 8.91
N ALA A 215 10.96 -9.88 8.97
CA ALA A 215 10.22 -8.66 8.65
C ALA A 215 10.70 -7.43 9.44
N PHE A 216 11.09 -7.58 10.71
CA PHE A 216 11.61 -6.49 11.54
C PHE A 216 13.12 -6.25 11.37
N SER A 217 13.92 -7.30 11.18
CA SER A 217 15.39 -7.20 11.11
C SER A 217 15.89 -6.71 9.75
N GLU A 218 15.35 -7.24 8.65
CA GLU A 218 15.87 -6.98 7.30
C GLU A 218 15.06 -5.92 6.55
N TYR A 219 13.73 -5.98 6.67
CA TYR A 219 12.84 -5.16 5.83
C TYR A 219 12.51 -3.84 6.50
N GLY A 220 11.98 -3.84 7.72
CA GLY A 220 11.80 -2.61 8.49
C GLY A 220 10.73 -2.68 9.56
N PHE A 221 10.62 -1.59 10.34
CA PHE A 221 9.71 -1.57 11.48
C PHE A 221 8.23 -1.63 11.08
N LEU A 222 7.82 -0.92 10.02
CA LEU A 222 6.42 -0.93 9.56
C LEU A 222 6.11 -2.20 8.78
N GLU A 223 7.10 -2.73 8.07
CA GLU A 223 7.07 -4.01 7.40
C GLU A 223 6.76 -5.13 8.39
N GLY A 224 7.49 -5.22 9.50
CA GLY A 224 7.20 -6.18 10.57
C GLY A 224 5.90 -5.89 11.32
N LEU A 225 5.59 -4.63 11.64
CA LEU A 225 4.44 -4.28 12.48
C LEU A 225 3.09 -4.43 11.76
N LEU A 226 3.03 -4.07 10.48
CA LEU A 226 1.77 -3.96 9.72
C LEU A 226 1.80 -4.77 8.42
N VAL A 227 2.81 -4.63 7.57
CA VAL A 227 2.80 -5.25 6.22
C VAL A 227 2.78 -6.78 6.32
N TYR A 228 3.70 -7.35 7.11
CA TYR A 228 3.81 -8.79 7.26
C TYR A 228 2.54 -9.42 7.88
N PRO A 229 1.97 -8.91 8.99
CA PRO A 229 0.71 -9.44 9.51
C PRO A 229 -0.46 -9.36 8.51
N ILE A 230 -0.54 -8.30 7.71
CA ILE A 230 -1.55 -8.18 6.66
C ILE A 230 -1.33 -9.24 5.58
N GLY A 231 -0.10 -9.42 5.10
CA GLY A 231 0.26 -10.46 4.13
C GLY A 231 0.02 -11.89 4.65
N TRP A 232 0.37 -12.13 5.91
CA TRP A 232 0.10 -13.40 6.59
C TRP A 232 -1.40 -13.69 6.69
N LEU A 233 -2.23 -12.70 7.03
CA LEU A 233 -3.69 -12.84 7.02
C LEU A 233 -4.23 -13.09 5.62
N LEU A 234 -3.71 -12.39 4.61
CA LEU A 234 -4.10 -12.61 3.21
C LEU A 234 -3.77 -14.04 2.78
N HIS A 235 -2.56 -14.53 3.07
CA HIS A 235 -2.18 -15.91 2.80
C HIS A 235 -3.11 -16.89 3.50
N THR A 236 -3.29 -16.74 4.81
CA THR A 236 -4.12 -17.64 5.63
C THR A 236 -5.57 -17.69 5.16
N PHE A 237 -6.17 -16.55 4.84
CA PHE A 237 -7.56 -16.52 4.37
C PHE A 237 -7.68 -17.03 2.94
N THR A 238 -6.72 -16.73 2.06
CA THR A 238 -6.74 -17.23 0.68
C THR A 238 -6.59 -18.75 0.66
N THR A 239 -5.66 -19.33 1.43
CA THR A 239 -5.54 -20.79 1.53
C THR A 239 -6.77 -21.44 2.15
N THR A 240 -7.49 -20.73 3.02
CA THR A 240 -8.74 -21.23 3.62
C THR A 240 -9.94 -21.18 2.66
N PHE A 241 -10.07 -20.10 1.88
CA PHE A 241 -11.24 -19.90 1.00
C PHE A 241 -11.06 -20.44 -0.42
N GLY A 242 -9.82 -20.68 -0.84
CA GLY A 242 -9.46 -21.04 -2.20
C GLY A 242 -8.43 -20.08 -2.76
N VAL A 243 -7.45 -20.62 -3.49
CA VAL A 243 -6.42 -19.83 -4.20
C VAL A 243 -6.92 -19.22 -5.51
N ASP A 244 -8.18 -19.46 -5.84
CA ASP A 244 -8.87 -18.87 -6.99
C ASP A 244 -9.18 -17.39 -6.75
N GLY A 245 -9.54 -16.67 -7.81
CA GLY A 245 -9.80 -15.23 -7.72
C GLY A 245 -10.93 -14.88 -6.75
N ALA A 246 -11.93 -15.75 -6.56
CA ALA A 246 -13.02 -15.48 -5.61
C ALA A 246 -12.57 -15.63 -4.15
N GLY A 247 -11.79 -16.67 -3.82
CA GLY A 247 -11.20 -16.85 -2.50
C GLY A 247 -10.26 -15.69 -2.13
N GLN A 248 -9.47 -15.20 -3.08
CA GLN A 248 -8.63 -14.01 -2.91
C GLN A 248 -9.44 -12.74 -2.62
N VAL A 249 -10.54 -12.49 -3.33
CA VAL A 249 -11.45 -11.35 -3.05
C VAL A 249 -12.01 -11.43 -1.63
N LEU A 250 -12.42 -12.62 -1.20
CA LEU A 250 -12.97 -12.84 0.13
C LEU A 250 -11.91 -12.62 1.22
N ALA A 251 -10.67 -13.06 0.97
CA ALA A 251 -9.53 -12.77 1.83
C ALA A 251 -9.28 -11.26 1.96
N ILE A 252 -9.24 -10.54 0.83
CA ILE A 252 -9.09 -9.08 0.82
C ILE A 252 -10.22 -8.42 1.60
N PHE A 253 -11.47 -8.86 1.44
CA PHE A 253 -12.61 -8.33 2.19
C PHE A 253 -12.43 -8.49 3.71
N LEU A 254 -12.08 -9.69 4.19
CA LEU A 254 -11.92 -9.94 5.63
C LEU A 254 -10.75 -9.16 6.23
N VAL A 255 -9.62 -9.09 5.54
CA VAL A 255 -8.48 -8.27 5.97
C VAL A 255 -8.88 -6.80 6.03
N THR A 256 -9.59 -6.30 5.01
CA THR A 256 -10.11 -4.94 4.98
C THR A 256 -11.02 -4.67 6.18
N LEU A 257 -11.93 -5.60 6.49
CA LEU A 257 -12.84 -5.51 7.62
C LEU A 257 -12.07 -5.43 8.95
N ILE A 258 -11.07 -6.30 9.16
CA ILE A 258 -10.24 -6.31 10.37
C ILE A 258 -9.49 -4.98 10.52
N CYS A 259 -8.77 -4.54 9.48
CA CYS A 259 -8.06 -3.28 9.48
C CYS A 259 -9.00 -2.11 9.77
N ARG A 260 -10.16 -2.07 9.12
CA ARG A 260 -11.16 -1.02 9.32
C ARG A 260 -11.70 -1.02 10.74
N LEU A 261 -12.02 -2.18 11.32
CA LEU A 261 -12.50 -2.25 12.71
C LEU A 261 -11.49 -1.65 13.70
N ILE A 262 -10.19 -1.92 13.51
CA ILE A 262 -9.12 -1.33 14.34
C ILE A 262 -9.10 0.21 14.18
N ILE A 263 -9.14 0.73 12.95
CA ILE A 263 -9.19 2.17 12.69
C ILE A 263 -10.44 2.82 13.29
N VAL A 264 -11.60 2.16 13.19
CA VAL A 264 -12.87 2.67 13.72
C VAL A 264 -12.75 2.87 15.22
N LEU A 265 -12.19 1.90 15.95
CA LEU A 265 -11.97 2.01 17.38
C LEU A 265 -11.09 3.21 17.75
N LEU A 266 -10.02 3.43 16.98
CA LEU A 266 -9.10 4.57 17.15
C LEU A 266 -9.73 5.93 16.78
N SER A 267 -10.59 5.96 15.77
CA SER A 267 -11.19 7.19 15.20
C SER A 267 -12.50 7.61 15.87
N THR A 268 -13.06 6.81 16.79
CA THR A 268 -14.28 7.15 17.55
C THR A 268 -14.26 8.54 18.20
N GLY A 269 -13.10 8.96 18.74
CA GLY A 269 -12.91 10.29 19.32
C GLY A 269 -13.00 11.43 18.29
N SER A 270 -12.51 11.18 17.08
CA SER A 270 -12.53 12.13 15.96
C SER A 270 -13.94 12.37 15.46
N TYR A 271 -14.74 11.30 15.29
CA TYR A 271 -16.15 11.42 14.95
C TYR A 271 -16.93 12.21 16.01
N SER A 272 -16.73 11.92 17.30
CA SER A 272 -17.40 12.69 18.36
C SER A 272 -17.04 14.17 18.33
N THR A 273 -15.81 14.52 17.95
CA THR A 273 -15.36 15.91 17.84
C THR A 273 -16.02 16.61 16.66
N GLN A 274 -16.14 15.91 15.52
CA GLN A 274 -16.84 16.40 14.33
C GLN A 274 -18.31 16.72 14.63
N TYR A 275 -19.01 15.85 15.36
CA TYR A 275 -20.39 16.11 15.77
C TYR A 275 -20.54 17.38 16.62
N LYS A 276 -19.66 17.58 17.60
CA LYS A 276 -19.67 18.81 18.42
C LYS A 276 -19.37 20.05 17.60
N MET A 277 -18.48 19.93 16.60
CA MET A 277 -18.18 21.02 15.67
C MET A 277 -19.42 21.46 14.90
N THR A 278 -20.25 20.51 14.43
CA THR A 278 -21.51 20.84 13.76
C THR A 278 -22.51 21.53 14.70
N GLU A 279 -22.52 21.18 15.99
CA GLU A 279 -23.41 21.80 16.98
C GLU A 279 -23.07 23.24 17.32
N ILE A 280 -21.78 23.62 17.28
CA ILE A 280 -21.33 25.00 17.57
C ILE A 280 -21.32 25.92 16.35
N GLN A 281 -21.60 25.40 15.15
CA GLN A 281 -21.71 26.19 13.92
C GLN A 281 -22.50 27.52 14.06
N PRO A 282 -23.67 27.59 14.73
CA PRO A 282 -24.36 28.88 14.89
C PRO A 282 -23.56 29.89 15.72
N GLN A 283 -22.82 29.43 16.74
CA GLN A 283 -21.94 30.31 17.54
C GLN A 283 -20.76 30.80 16.71
N LEU A 284 -20.23 29.94 15.82
CA LEU A 284 -19.16 30.29 14.90
C LEU A 284 -19.60 31.36 13.88
N GLN A 285 -20.82 31.26 13.35
CA GLN A 285 -21.38 32.26 12.43
C GLN A 285 -21.61 33.61 13.13
N MET A 286 -22.14 33.60 14.36
CA MET A 286 -22.28 34.81 15.16
C MET A 286 -20.93 35.46 15.48
N LEU A 287 -19.90 34.66 15.72
CA LEU A 287 -18.55 35.14 15.96
C LEU A 287 -17.97 35.77 14.70
N GLN A 288 -18.11 35.13 13.54
CA GLN A 288 -17.66 35.67 12.26
C GLN A 288 -18.38 36.99 11.91
N ALA A 289 -19.67 37.09 12.18
CA ALA A 289 -20.43 38.33 11.96
C ALA A 289 -19.97 39.52 12.83
N ARG A 290 -19.19 39.28 13.91
CA ARG A 290 -18.58 40.36 14.72
C ARG A 290 -17.29 40.92 14.12
N TYR A 291 -16.70 40.26 13.13
CA TYR A 291 -15.43 40.64 12.49
C TYR A 291 -15.61 40.70 10.97
N PRO A 292 -16.38 41.69 10.45
CA PRO A 292 -16.69 41.77 9.02
C PRO A 292 -15.47 42.11 8.14
N ASN A 293 -14.42 42.76 8.66
CA ASN A 293 -13.25 43.16 7.86
C ASN A 293 -12.08 42.16 7.97
N ALA A 294 -12.33 40.96 8.47
CA ALA A 294 -11.28 39.94 8.68
C ALA A 294 -10.58 39.49 7.39
N GLN A 295 -11.12 39.78 6.20
CA GLN A 295 -10.48 39.46 4.92
C GLN A 295 -9.54 40.56 4.41
N SER A 296 -9.88 41.83 4.66
CA SER A 296 -9.07 42.98 4.24
C SER A 296 -8.03 43.37 5.28
N ASN A 297 -8.30 43.12 6.57
CA ASN A 297 -7.43 43.51 7.67
C ASN A 297 -6.82 42.30 8.38
N THR A 298 -5.49 42.16 8.29
CA THR A 298 -4.70 41.11 8.96
C THR A 298 -4.93 41.07 10.47
N TYR A 299 -5.10 42.22 11.13
CA TYR A 299 -5.29 42.30 12.57
C TYR A 299 -6.67 41.75 13.02
N GLU A 300 -7.74 42.06 12.28
CA GLU A 300 -9.06 41.47 12.56
C GLU A 300 -9.09 39.97 12.25
N ARG A 301 -8.36 39.52 11.23
CA ARG A 301 -8.21 38.10 10.89
C ARG A 301 -7.60 37.30 12.04
N ASP A 302 -6.53 37.83 12.63
CA ASP A 302 -5.81 37.16 13.70
C ASP A 302 -6.65 37.15 14.99
N GLN A 303 -7.39 38.23 15.28
CA GLN A 303 -8.36 38.26 16.38
C GLN A 303 -9.50 37.24 16.18
N LEU A 304 -10.05 37.15 14.98
CA LEU A 304 -11.07 36.16 14.64
C LEU A 304 -10.53 34.73 14.86
N ALA A 305 -9.30 34.45 14.40
CA ALA A 305 -8.67 33.15 14.59
C ALA A 305 -8.48 32.81 16.09
N GLN A 306 -8.01 33.77 16.90
CA GLN A 306 -7.87 33.59 18.34
C GLN A 306 -9.22 33.36 19.04
N ALA A 307 -10.25 34.14 18.68
CA ALA A 307 -11.58 33.99 19.25
C ALA A 307 -12.23 32.65 18.86
N GLN A 308 -12.01 32.17 17.64
CA GLN A 308 -12.44 30.84 17.19
C GLN A 308 -11.75 29.73 18.00
N MET A 309 -10.44 29.83 18.19
CA MET A 309 -9.68 28.87 19.01
C MET A 309 -10.16 28.85 20.46
N LYS A 310 -10.46 30.02 21.04
CA LYS A 310 -11.04 30.12 22.38
C LYS A 310 -12.41 29.45 22.45
N LEU A 311 -13.28 29.69 21.46
CA LEU A 311 -14.59 29.04 21.38
C LEU A 311 -14.47 27.51 21.30
N TYR A 312 -13.53 26.99 20.51
CA TYR A 312 -13.26 25.55 20.43
C TYR A 312 -12.77 24.98 21.77
N LYS A 313 -11.88 25.70 22.46
CA LYS A 313 -11.36 25.30 23.78
C LYS A 313 -12.45 25.28 24.84
N ASP A 314 -13.29 26.31 24.88
CA ASP A 314 -14.40 26.43 25.83
C ASP A 314 -15.47 25.34 25.62
N ASN A 315 -15.64 24.87 24.37
CA ASN A 315 -16.52 23.75 24.03
C ASN A 315 -15.85 22.37 24.08
N HIS A 316 -14.60 22.29 24.57
CA HIS A 316 -13.81 21.06 24.65
C HIS A 316 -13.68 20.31 23.30
N ILE A 317 -13.46 21.06 22.23
CA ILE A 317 -13.26 20.55 20.87
C ILE A 317 -11.75 20.55 20.58
N HIS A 318 -11.21 19.37 20.27
CA HIS A 318 -9.80 19.21 19.91
C HIS A 318 -9.64 19.16 18.40
N ILE A 319 -9.19 20.25 17.78
CA ILE A 319 -9.07 20.37 16.32
C ILE A 319 -8.12 19.31 15.74
N PHE A 320 -7.04 19.00 16.47
CA PHE A 320 -6.08 17.93 16.10
C PHE A 320 -6.69 16.53 16.03
N SER A 321 -7.87 16.29 16.62
CA SER A 321 -8.52 14.99 16.51
C SER A 321 -8.88 14.64 15.08
N GLN A 322 -9.14 15.64 14.22
CA GLN A 322 -9.47 15.38 12.82
C GLN A 322 -8.24 14.99 11.99
N PHE A 323 -7.09 15.59 12.29
CA PHE A 323 -5.82 15.25 11.63
C PHE A 323 -5.26 13.90 12.07
N LEU A 324 -5.58 13.44 13.29
CA LEU A 324 -5.13 12.14 13.80
C LEU A 324 -5.55 10.98 12.89
N VAL A 325 -6.77 11.03 12.34
CA VAL A 325 -7.24 9.97 11.45
C VAL A 325 -6.43 9.95 10.16
N LEU A 326 -6.13 11.13 9.59
CA LEU A 326 -5.32 11.24 8.38
C LEU A 326 -3.89 10.71 8.59
N ILE A 327 -3.26 11.07 9.70
CA ILE A 327 -1.90 10.63 10.06
C ILE A 327 -1.83 9.11 10.21
N VAL A 328 -2.87 8.46 10.72
CA VAL A 328 -2.92 6.99 10.85
C VAL A 328 -3.35 6.32 9.53
N GLN A 329 -4.20 6.98 8.73
CA GLN A 329 -4.77 6.41 7.52
C GLN A 329 -3.76 6.29 6.38
N PHE A 330 -2.89 7.28 6.18
CA PHE A 330 -1.93 7.27 5.07
C PHE A 330 -0.85 6.17 5.23
N PRO A 331 -0.21 5.99 6.40
CA PRO A 331 0.75 4.91 6.63
C PRO A 331 0.13 3.54 6.50
N LEU A 332 -1.10 3.38 7.03
CA LEU A 332 -1.83 2.13 6.89
C LEU A 332 -2.16 1.84 5.43
N PHE A 333 -2.51 2.86 4.64
CA PHE A 333 -2.71 2.69 3.21
C PHE A 333 -1.44 2.15 2.53
N ILE A 334 -0.28 2.73 2.83
CA ILE A 334 0.99 2.24 2.27
C ILE A 334 1.27 0.80 2.74
N CYS A 335 1.01 0.48 4.01
CA CYS A 335 1.23 -0.88 4.52
C CYS A 335 0.30 -1.91 3.85
N VAL A 336 -0.98 -1.58 3.66
CA VAL A 336 -1.94 -2.44 2.96
C VAL A 336 -1.55 -2.56 1.49
N TRP A 337 -1.12 -1.47 0.85
CA TRP A 337 -0.63 -1.49 -0.52
C TRP A 337 0.60 -2.39 -0.66
N GLY A 338 1.61 -2.24 0.19
CA GLY A 338 2.80 -3.09 0.21
C GLY A 338 2.46 -4.55 0.50
N ALA A 339 1.46 -4.83 1.35
CA ALA A 339 1.02 -6.19 1.60
C ALA A 339 0.29 -6.79 0.40
N LEU A 340 -0.66 -6.07 -0.21
CA LEU A 340 -1.42 -6.56 -1.36
C LEU A 340 -0.54 -6.71 -2.60
N GLN A 341 0.33 -5.75 -2.88
CA GLN A 341 1.27 -5.84 -4.00
C GLN A 341 2.37 -6.87 -3.74
N GLY A 342 2.87 -6.97 -2.51
CA GLY A 342 3.93 -7.92 -2.18
C GLY A 342 3.45 -9.37 -2.08
N SER A 343 2.17 -9.61 -1.77
CA SER A 343 1.67 -10.96 -1.47
C SER A 343 1.69 -11.89 -2.67
N ALA A 344 2.58 -12.89 -2.65
CA ALA A 344 2.74 -13.84 -3.74
C ALA A 344 1.46 -14.65 -4.01
N ILE A 345 0.68 -14.95 -2.96
CA ILE A 345 -0.57 -15.71 -3.06
C ILE A 345 -1.64 -15.05 -3.94
N LEU A 346 -1.60 -13.72 -4.12
CA LEU A 346 -2.58 -12.98 -4.92
C LEU A 346 -2.32 -13.05 -6.44
N THR A 347 -1.20 -13.66 -6.84
CA THR A 347 -0.83 -13.81 -8.26
C THR A 347 -1.35 -15.09 -8.90
N GLN A 348 -1.84 -16.05 -8.11
CA GLN A 348 -2.26 -17.37 -8.59
C GLN A 348 -3.68 -17.40 -9.19
N GLY A 349 -4.49 -16.38 -8.90
CA GLY A 349 -5.93 -16.40 -9.15
C GLY A 349 -6.33 -15.38 -10.21
N THR A 350 -7.26 -15.78 -11.07
CA THR A 350 -8.00 -14.86 -11.93
C THR A 350 -9.45 -14.77 -11.49
N LEU A 351 -10.02 -13.58 -11.58
CA LEU A 351 -11.42 -13.32 -11.32
C LEU A 351 -12.08 -12.85 -12.61
N PHE A 352 -12.98 -13.67 -13.17
CA PHE A 352 -13.60 -13.42 -14.47
C PHE A 352 -12.56 -13.08 -15.57
N GLY A 353 -11.45 -13.81 -15.60
CA GLY A 353 -10.36 -13.61 -16.57
C GLY A 353 -9.39 -12.46 -16.24
N LEU A 354 -9.57 -11.75 -15.12
CA LEU A 354 -8.67 -10.69 -14.67
C LEU A 354 -7.77 -11.20 -13.52
N PRO A 355 -6.44 -11.28 -13.70
CA PRO A 355 -5.51 -11.50 -12.59
C PRO A 355 -5.53 -10.32 -11.61
N LEU A 356 -5.52 -10.60 -10.31
CA LEU A 356 -5.63 -9.55 -9.29
C LEU A 356 -4.38 -8.66 -9.19
N SER A 357 -3.24 -9.13 -9.69
CA SER A 357 -1.98 -8.38 -9.79
C SER A 357 -1.94 -7.42 -10.98
N THR A 358 -2.85 -7.55 -11.96
CA THR A 358 -2.85 -6.71 -13.16
C THR A 358 -3.17 -5.25 -12.81
N VAL A 359 -2.35 -4.33 -13.31
CA VAL A 359 -2.59 -2.88 -13.24
C VAL A 359 -3.82 -2.53 -14.06
N MET A 360 -4.74 -1.72 -13.52
CA MET A 360 -6.02 -1.47 -14.19
C MET A 360 -5.95 -0.77 -15.52
N SER A 361 -5.01 0.15 -15.69
CA SER A 361 -4.79 0.78 -17.00
C SER A 361 -4.58 -0.29 -18.08
N ASN A 362 -3.73 -1.28 -17.80
CA ASN A 362 -3.49 -2.41 -18.69
C ASN A 362 -4.71 -3.31 -18.81
N GLY A 363 -5.34 -3.68 -17.69
CA GLY A 363 -6.53 -4.53 -17.68
C GLY A 363 -7.71 -3.94 -18.45
N MET A 364 -7.85 -2.62 -18.51
CA MET A 364 -8.94 -1.95 -19.24
C MET A 364 -8.61 -1.65 -20.71
N THR A 365 -7.33 -1.51 -21.06
CA THR A 365 -6.90 -1.10 -22.41
C THR A 365 -6.41 -2.25 -23.29
N GLN A 366 -5.82 -3.29 -22.71
CA GLN A 366 -5.36 -4.46 -23.44
C GLN A 366 -6.52 -5.42 -23.66
N SER A 367 -6.68 -5.87 -24.91
CA SER A 367 -7.69 -6.86 -25.28
C SER A 367 -7.35 -8.21 -24.65
N SER A 368 -8.01 -8.51 -23.54
CA SER A 368 -7.86 -9.73 -22.75
C SER A 368 -9.23 -10.17 -22.24
N ASP A 369 -9.36 -11.45 -21.86
CA ASP A 369 -10.62 -12.02 -21.37
C ASP A 369 -11.20 -11.25 -20.16
N GLY A 370 -10.32 -10.67 -19.33
CA GLY A 370 -10.68 -9.89 -18.15
C GLY A 370 -11.08 -8.43 -18.41
N GLN A 371 -11.01 -7.92 -19.65
CA GLN A 371 -11.15 -6.49 -19.93
C GLN A 371 -12.50 -5.91 -19.50
N VAL A 372 -13.59 -6.60 -19.85
CA VAL A 372 -14.95 -6.16 -19.50
C VAL A 372 -15.11 -6.09 -17.99
N PHE A 373 -14.59 -7.09 -17.28
CA PHE A 373 -14.64 -7.14 -15.83
C PHE A 373 -13.80 -6.02 -15.20
N ALA A 374 -12.60 -5.73 -15.74
CA ALA A 374 -11.75 -4.63 -15.27
C ALA A 374 -12.47 -3.28 -15.38
N ILE A 375 -13.12 -3.00 -16.52
CA ILE A 375 -13.90 -1.78 -16.73
C ILE A 375 -15.04 -1.68 -15.71
N LEU A 376 -15.82 -2.75 -15.54
CA LEU A 376 -16.92 -2.79 -14.57
C LEU A 376 -16.43 -2.58 -13.14
N LEU A 377 -15.34 -3.24 -12.75
CA LEU A 377 -14.72 -3.12 -11.43
C LEU A 377 -14.24 -1.68 -11.15
N PHE A 378 -13.67 -1.01 -12.15
CA PHE A 378 -13.24 0.38 -12.01
C PHE A 378 -14.45 1.29 -11.76
N PHE A 379 -15.49 1.21 -12.60
CA PHE A 379 -16.67 2.07 -12.45
C PHE A 379 -17.43 1.81 -11.15
N ILE A 380 -17.63 0.55 -10.76
CA ILE A 380 -18.32 0.24 -9.50
C ILE A 380 -17.54 0.73 -8.29
N MET A 381 -16.21 0.64 -8.31
CA MET A 381 -15.35 1.18 -7.25
C MET A 381 -15.45 2.71 -7.20
N VAL A 382 -15.35 3.40 -8.33
CA VAL A 382 -15.48 4.87 -8.39
C VAL A 382 -16.84 5.33 -7.88
N CYS A 383 -17.93 4.65 -8.27
CA CYS A 383 -19.26 4.93 -7.76
C CYS A 383 -19.35 4.71 -6.24
N ALA A 384 -18.84 3.58 -5.73
CA ALA A 384 -18.83 3.29 -4.30
C ALA A 384 -18.02 4.33 -3.51
N GLN A 385 -16.84 4.71 -4.01
CA GLN A 385 -15.97 5.70 -3.39
C GLN A 385 -16.62 7.09 -3.39
N ALA A 386 -17.23 7.50 -4.51
CA ALA A 386 -17.96 8.76 -4.60
C ALA A 386 -19.12 8.79 -3.59
N LEU A 387 -19.91 7.73 -3.51
CA LEU A 387 -20.99 7.61 -2.52
C LEU A 387 -20.46 7.66 -1.08
N SER A 388 -19.37 6.95 -0.79
CA SER A 388 -18.72 6.94 0.53
C SER A 388 -18.22 8.33 0.96
N VAL A 389 -17.79 9.17 0.02
CA VAL A 389 -17.32 10.53 0.30
C VAL A 389 -18.48 11.53 0.36
N LEU A 390 -19.47 11.42 -0.53
CA LEU A 390 -20.58 12.37 -0.62
C LEU A 390 -21.61 12.16 0.50
N LEU A 391 -21.87 10.92 0.91
CA LEU A 391 -22.90 10.63 1.91
C LEU A 391 -22.62 11.31 3.26
N PRO A 392 -21.43 11.22 3.88
CA PRO A 392 -21.15 11.89 5.15
C PRO A 392 -21.24 13.41 5.05
N ASN A 393 -20.86 13.98 3.89
CA ASN A 393 -20.94 15.41 3.64
C ASN A 393 -22.39 15.87 3.52
N TRP A 394 -23.22 15.10 2.81
CA TRP A 394 -24.65 15.34 2.68
C TRP A 394 -25.37 15.25 4.03
N ILE A 395 -25.07 14.23 4.85
CA ILE A 395 -25.60 14.10 6.22
C ILE A 395 -25.23 15.32 7.07
N GLN A 396 -23.95 15.73 7.03
CA GLN A 396 -23.47 16.90 7.77
C GLN A 396 -24.12 18.20 7.32
N GLU A 397 -24.30 18.39 6.02
CA GLU A 397 -24.96 19.56 5.44
C GLU A 397 -26.42 19.64 5.86
N HIS A 398 -27.16 18.54 5.76
CA HIS A 398 -28.54 18.46 6.23
C HIS A 398 -28.68 18.75 7.72
N ARG A 399 -27.74 18.26 8.53
CA ARG A 399 -27.69 18.58 9.95
C ARG A 399 -27.41 20.07 10.18
N ARG A 400 -26.46 20.65 9.46
CA ARG A 400 -26.14 22.08 9.53
C ARG A 400 -27.36 22.93 9.24
N LYS A 401 -28.08 22.62 8.14
CA LYS A 401 -29.32 23.32 7.75
C LYS A 401 -30.39 23.23 8.84
N LYS A 402 -30.55 22.06 9.49
CA LYS A 402 -31.49 21.90 10.62
C LYS A 402 -31.12 22.72 11.86
N ILE A 403 -29.83 22.95 12.11
CA ILE A 403 -29.34 23.67 13.31
C ILE A 403 -29.36 25.19 13.10
N VAL A 404 -28.91 25.65 11.93
CA VAL A 404 -28.77 27.08 11.61
C VAL A 404 -30.08 27.67 11.06
N GLY A 405 -30.94 26.84 10.45
CA GLY A 405 -32.04 27.31 9.62
C GLY A 405 -31.54 27.87 8.28
N ASP A 406 -32.45 28.21 7.37
CA ASP A 406 -32.12 28.72 6.02
C ASP A 406 -31.44 30.11 6.04
N LYS A 407 -31.39 30.75 7.23
CA LYS A 407 -30.75 32.04 7.43
C LYS A 407 -29.24 31.87 7.65
N THR A 408 -28.52 31.45 6.62
CA THR A 408 -27.08 31.71 6.58
C THR A 408 -26.88 33.20 6.42
N VAL A 409 -26.39 33.89 7.45
CA VAL A 409 -25.77 35.21 7.25
C VAL A 409 -24.71 34.98 6.17
N LYS A 410 -24.81 35.70 5.03
CA LYS A 410 -23.77 35.72 4.01
C LYS A 410 -22.56 36.44 4.60
N VAL A 411 -21.85 35.76 5.50
CA VAL A 411 -20.50 36.15 5.87
C VAL A 411 -19.66 35.82 4.66
N GLU A 412 -19.00 36.82 4.11
CA GLU A 412 -18.03 36.64 3.03
C GLU A 412 -17.01 35.60 3.53
N GLN A 413 -16.93 34.45 2.85
CA GLN A 413 -16.15 33.31 3.35
C GLN A 413 -14.66 33.59 3.16
N ASN A 414 -13.87 33.41 4.22
CA ASN A 414 -12.42 33.40 4.11
C ASN A 414 -11.99 32.39 3.02
N PRO A 415 -10.99 32.69 2.17
CA PRO A 415 -10.49 31.76 1.14
C PRO A 415 -10.11 30.37 1.68
N ASN A 416 -9.70 30.30 2.95
CA ASN A 416 -9.39 29.04 3.63
C ASN A 416 -10.63 28.16 3.92
N GLN A 417 -11.84 28.73 3.98
CA GLN A 417 -13.08 27.99 4.23
C GLN A 417 -13.70 27.45 2.94
N SER A 418 -13.55 28.14 1.82
CA SER A 418 -14.04 27.66 0.51
C SER A 418 -13.27 26.43 0.03
N MET A 419 -11.97 26.32 0.37
CA MET A 419 -11.16 25.14 0.05
C MET A 419 -11.66 23.86 0.74
N MET A 420 -12.22 23.95 1.96
CA MET A 420 -12.78 22.78 2.67
C MET A 420 -13.99 22.17 1.96
N LYS A 421 -14.75 22.97 1.20
CA LYS A 421 -15.90 22.48 0.41
C LYS A 421 -15.47 21.58 -0.75
N TYR A 422 -14.32 21.89 -1.35
CA TYR A 422 -13.80 21.17 -2.52
C TYR A 422 -12.90 19.98 -2.16
N MET A 423 -12.33 19.97 -0.94
CA MET A 423 -11.47 18.89 -0.44
C MET A 423 -11.97 17.46 -0.73
N PRO A 424 -13.24 17.09 -0.45
CA PRO A 424 -13.73 15.74 -0.76
C PRO A 424 -13.71 15.40 -2.25
N TYR A 425 -13.95 16.38 -3.13
CA TYR A 425 -13.93 16.17 -4.58
C TYR A 425 -12.50 16.03 -5.10
N ILE A 426 -11.56 16.80 -4.55
CA ILE A 426 -10.12 16.68 -4.87
C ILE A 426 -9.61 15.29 -4.46
N MET A 427 -9.95 14.83 -3.26
CA MET A 427 -9.56 13.49 -2.79
C MET A 427 -10.16 12.38 -3.66
N LEU A 428 -11.41 12.55 -4.13
CA LEU A 428 -12.02 11.62 -5.08
C LEU A 428 -11.25 11.59 -6.41
N ALA A 429 -10.89 12.74 -6.97
CA ALA A 429 -10.10 12.82 -8.20
C ALA A 429 -8.73 12.14 -8.06
N ILE A 430 -8.03 12.37 -6.95
CA ILE A 430 -6.76 11.69 -6.64
C ILE A 430 -6.97 10.17 -6.56
N THR A 431 -8.03 9.72 -5.88
CA THR A 431 -8.32 8.28 -5.76
C THR A 431 -8.58 7.64 -7.13
N ILE A 432 -9.32 8.32 -8.01
CA ILE A 432 -9.58 7.85 -9.39
C ILE A 432 -8.26 7.76 -10.17
N PHE A 433 -7.39 8.77 -10.06
CA PHE A 433 -6.08 8.76 -10.71
C PHE A 433 -5.22 7.59 -10.25
N PHE A 434 -5.12 7.35 -8.94
CA PHE A 434 -4.35 6.20 -8.44
C PHE A 434 -5.02 4.86 -8.78
N ALA A 435 -6.35 4.78 -8.79
CA ALA A 435 -7.05 3.55 -9.16
C ALA A 435 -6.75 3.12 -10.59
N PHE A 436 -6.46 4.06 -11.47
CA PHE A 436 -6.05 3.74 -12.83
C PHE A 436 -4.65 3.11 -12.90
N ASN A 437 -3.76 3.45 -11.95
CA ASN A 437 -2.34 3.07 -11.98
C ASN A 437 -1.97 1.95 -11.00
N LEU A 438 -2.92 1.43 -10.23
CA LEU A 438 -2.68 0.40 -9.22
C LEU A 438 -3.27 -0.97 -9.65
N PRO A 439 -2.79 -2.08 -9.07
CA PRO A 439 -3.34 -3.42 -9.32
C PRO A 439 -4.83 -3.57 -8.96
N ALA A 440 -5.52 -4.50 -9.62
CA ALA A 440 -6.93 -4.79 -9.36
C ALA A 440 -7.22 -5.14 -7.88
N ALA A 441 -6.30 -5.83 -7.20
CA ALA A 441 -6.40 -6.13 -5.76
C ALA A 441 -6.59 -4.86 -4.90
N MET A 442 -5.91 -3.76 -5.24
CA MET A 442 -6.03 -2.49 -4.52
C MET A 442 -7.41 -1.84 -4.67
N ILE A 443 -8.07 -2.09 -5.79
CA ILE A 443 -9.35 -1.48 -6.13
C ILE A 443 -10.49 -2.24 -5.49
N ILE A 444 -10.36 -3.57 -5.42
CA ILE A 444 -11.21 -4.41 -4.59
C ILE A 444 -11.10 -3.96 -3.11
N TYR A 445 -9.89 -3.73 -2.61
CA TYR A 445 -9.67 -3.17 -1.28
C TYR A 445 -10.37 -1.81 -1.09
N TRP A 446 -10.24 -0.89 -2.05
CA TRP A 446 -10.92 0.41 -1.99
C TRP A 446 -12.43 0.31 -2.06
N TYR A 447 -12.96 -0.56 -2.90
CA TYR A 447 -14.38 -0.84 -2.99
C TYR A 447 -14.96 -1.29 -1.64
N PHE A 448 -14.33 -2.27 -0.99
CA PHE A 448 -14.76 -2.72 0.34
C PHE A 448 -14.57 -1.65 1.40
N THR A 449 -13.46 -0.92 1.36
CA THR A 449 -13.23 0.24 2.23
C THR A 449 -14.36 1.26 2.10
N ALA A 450 -14.81 1.57 0.89
CA ALA A 450 -15.88 2.53 0.63
C ALA A 450 -17.22 2.04 1.20
N ILE A 451 -17.56 0.77 0.97
CA ILE A 451 -18.78 0.16 1.53
C ILE A 451 -18.75 0.20 3.06
N ILE A 452 -17.65 -0.23 3.69
CA ILE A 452 -17.52 -0.25 5.14
C ILE A 452 -17.63 1.17 5.71
N SER A 453 -16.99 2.16 5.06
CA SER A 453 -17.04 3.56 5.47
C SER A 453 -18.44 4.16 5.34
N MET A 454 -19.18 3.78 4.30
CA MET A 454 -20.57 4.16 4.10
C MET A 454 -21.47 3.59 5.21
N VAL A 455 -21.38 2.29 5.47
CA VAL A 455 -22.12 1.60 6.55
C VAL A 455 -21.79 2.22 7.89
N GLN A 456 -20.50 2.45 8.18
CA GLN A 456 -20.04 3.09 9.40
C GLN A 456 -20.65 4.49 9.58
N SER A 457 -20.68 5.30 8.51
CA SER A 457 -21.24 6.65 8.56
C SER A 457 -22.74 6.65 8.89
N LEU A 458 -23.48 5.69 8.35
CA LEU A 458 -24.90 5.49 8.67
C LEU A 458 -25.10 5.01 10.12
N LEU A 459 -24.30 4.05 10.59
CA LEU A 459 -24.37 3.54 11.96
C LEU A 459 -24.06 4.64 13.00
N LEU A 460 -23.06 5.47 12.73
CA LEU A 460 -22.72 6.62 13.58
C LEU A 460 -23.89 7.61 13.65
N GLU A 461 -24.54 7.89 12.52
CA GLU A 461 -25.69 8.79 12.51
C GLU A 461 -26.87 8.26 13.34
N VAL A 462 -27.18 6.96 13.23
CA VAL A 462 -28.20 6.30 14.05
C VAL A 462 -27.85 6.35 15.54
N TYR A 463 -26.59 6.07 15.89
CA TYR A 463 -26.13 6.12 17.28
C TYR A 463 -26.27 7.52 17.90
N HIS A 464 -25.86 8.56 17.17
CA HIS A 464 -25.91 9.94 17.66
C HIS A 464 -27.33 10.51 17.74
N THR A 465 -28.19 10.19 16.78
CA THR A 465 -29.61 10.61 16.80
C THR A 465 -30.36 9.97 17.98
N LYS A 466 -30.14 8.67 18.26
CA LYS A 466 -30.71 7.97 19.41
C LYS A 466 -30.24 8.55 20.75
N LYS A 467 -28.94 8.83 20.90
CA LYS A 467 -28.37 9.45 22.10
C LYS A 467 -28.94 10.84 22.37
N ARG A 468 -29.18 11.63 21.32
CA ARG A 468 -29.80 12.97 21.42
C ARG A 468 -31.26 12.89 21.85
N SER A 469 -32.02 11.92 21.34
CA SER A 469 -33.41 11.66 21.77
C SER A 469 -33.49 11.33 23.27
N SER A 470 -32.61 10.43 23.75
CA SER A 470 -32.53 10.04 25.15
C SER A 470 -32.01 11.16 26.09
N GLY A 471 -31.11 12.03 25.62
CA GLY A 471 -30.57 13.16 26.40
C GLY A 471 -31.42 14.44 26.44
N ASN A 472 -32.54 14.48 25.71
CA ASN A 472 -33.31 15.70 25.46
C ASN A 472 -34.06 16.27 26.69
N GLY A 473 -34.00 15.59 27.85
CA GLY A 473 -34.44 16.14 29.14
C GLY A 473 -33.53 17.25 29.70
N LYS A 474 -32.25 17.30 29.31
CA LYS A 474 -31.26 18.28 29.84
C LYS A 474 -30.85 19.38 28.84
N GLY A 475 -30.95 19.12 27.54
CA GLY A 475 -30.56 20.06 26.46
C GLY A 475 -31.52 21.25 26.26
N LYS A 476 -32.83 21.03 26.38
CA LYS A 476 -33.85 22.10 26.29
C LYS A 476 -33.63 23.21 27.33
N LYS A 477 -33.12 22.90 28.52
CA LYS A 477 -32.81 23.91 29.57
C LYS A 477 -31.63 24.81 29.19
N LYS A 478 -30.57 24.30 28.55
CA LYS A 478 -29.38 25.11 28.18
C LYS A 478 -29.63 26.05 26.99
N SER A 479 -30.34 25.58 25.94
CA SER A 479 -30.69 26.45 24.80
C SER A 479 -31.64 27.59 25.20
N SER A 480 -32.59 27.34 26.10
CA SER A 480 -33.45 28.39 26.69
C SER A 480 -32.62 29.42 27.49
N SER A 481 -31.58 28.97 28.20
CA SER A 481 -30.71 29.86 28.98
C SER A 481 -29.89 30.81 28.10
N TYR A 482 -29.30 30.34 27.00
CA TYR A 482 -28.55 31.21 26.07
C TYR A 482 -29.47 32.22 25.36
N ARG A 483 -30.67 31.79 24.96
CA ARG A 483 -31.68 32.66 24.33
C ARG A 483 -32.16 33.76 25.29
N LYS A 484 -32.24 33.49 26.60
CA LYS A 484 -32.54 34.48 27.65
C LYS A 484 -31.39 35.45 27.92
N VAL A 485 -30.14 35.01 27.81
CA VAL A 485 -28.95 35.88 27.98
C VAL A 485 -28.81 36.84 26.80
N ASP A 486 -29.05 36.39 25.57
CA ASP A 486 -29.03 37.26 24.39
C ASP A 486 -30.19 38.27 24.37
N GLN A 487 -31.39 37.88 24.83
CA GLN A 487 -32.50 38.83 24.97
C GLN A 487 -32.23 39.90 26.05
N LYS A 488 -31.56 39.54 27.16
CA LYS A 488 -31.13 40.53 28.16
C LYS A 488 -30.04 41.47 27.63
N LYS A 489 -29.06 40.96 26.87
CA LYS A 489 -28.01 41.80 26.26
C LYS A 489 -28.54 42.74 25.17
N LYS A 490 -29.49 42.30 24.35
CA LYS A 490 -30.15 43.17 23.36
C LYS A 490 -30.95 44.29 24.02
N LYS A 491 -31.64 44.03 25.13
CA LYS A 491 -32.33 45.08 25.91
C LYS A 491 -31.38 46.10 26.55
N HIS A 492 -30.17 45.70 26.95
CA HIS A 492 -29.19 46.63 27.50
C HIS A 492 -28.46 47.47 26.45
N MET A 493 -28.40 47.02 25.19
CA MET A 493 -27.80 47.79 24.09
C MET A 493 -28.76 48.78 23.43
N SER A 494 -30.08 48.67 23.66
CA SER A 494 -31.08 49.60 23.12
C SER A 494 -31.46 50.74 24.09
N ILE A 495 -30.75 50.89 25.22
CA ILE A 495 -30.98 51.94 26.23
C ILE A 495 -29.69 52.75 26.45
N ARG A 496 -28.88 52.95 25.40
CA ARG A 496 -27.73 53.86 25.45
C ARG A 496 -27.67 54.71 24.20
#